data_AF-A0A196N8T7-F1
#
_entry.id   AF-A0A196N8T7-F1
#
_cell.length_a   1.000
_cell.length_b   1.000
_cell.length_c   1.000
_cell.angle_alpha   90.00
_cell.angle_beta   90.00
_cell.angle_gamma   90.00
#
_symmetry.space_group_name_H-M   'P 1'
#
loop_
_entity.id
_entity.type
_entity.pdbx_description
1 polymer ?
#
loop_
_entity_poly.entity_id
_entity_poly.type
_entity_poly.pdbx_seq_one_letter_code
_entity_poly.pdbx_strand_id
1 'polypeptide(L)' 'MTVRIDADAIHLVGRCAAEDADTLLVAVQEAPGRTVDLGAAQRLHLAVAQVLLAARPPIRGVPPGDFLARYLLNLLQ' A
#
# COMPACT_ATOMS: atom_id res chain seq x y z
N MET A 1 9.41 2.59 -10.39
CA MET A 1 9.13 2.33 -8.95
C MET A 1 7.78 2.93 -8.62
N THR A 2 6.88 2.12 -8.07
CA THR A 2 5.49 2.55 -7.81
C THR A 2 5.24 2.99 -6.38
N VAL A 3 6.16 2.63 -5.47
CA VAL A 3 6.22 3.15 -4.11
C VAL A 3 6.90 4.52 -4.13
N ARG A 4 6.22 5.55 -3.62
CA ARG A 4 6.78 6.89 -3.42
C ARG A 4 6.63 7.28 -1.96
N ILE A 5 7.69 7.80 -1.35
CA ILE A 5 7.69 8.16 0.07
C ILE A 5 7.90 9.67 0.15
N ASP A 6 7.05 10.35 0.91
CA ASP A 6 7.27 11.73 1.31
C ASP A 6 7.11 11.88 2.84
N ALA A 7 7.14 13.12 3.32
CA ALA A 7 7.07 13.42 4.75
C ALA A 7 5.73 13.01 5.40
N ASP A 8 4.66 12.93 4.62
CA ASP A 8 3.29 12.68 5.08
C ASP A 8 2.90 11.20 4.94
N ALA A 9 3.20 10.59 3.78
CA ALA A 9 2.69 9.26 3.46
C ALA A 9 3.61 8.41 2.57
N ILE A 10 3.30 7.12 2.55
CA ILE A 10 3.81 6.15 1.58
C ILE A 10 2.72 5.98 0.51
N HIS A 11 2.99 6.40 -0.72
CA HIS A 11 2.03 6.34 -1.82
C HIS A 11 2.29 5.11 -2.69
N LEU A 12 1.25 4.30 -2.92
CA LEU A 12 1.26 3.22 -3.90
C LEU A 12 0.57 3.70 -5.19
N VAL A 13 1.33 3.76 -6.29
CA VAL A 13 0.87 4.43 -7.53
C VAL A 13 0.90 3.49 -8.73
N GLY A 14 -0.23 3.36 -9.43
CA GLY A 14 -0.31 2.54 -10.64
C GLY A 14 -0.29 1.04 -10.33
N ARG A 15 0.53 0.27 -11.06
CA ARG A 15 0.57 -1.20 -10.99
C ARG A 15 1.79 -1.65 -10.20
N CYS A 16 1.61 -1.91 -8.90
CA CYS A 16 2.68 -2.33 -8.00
C CYS A 16 3.07 -3.78 -8.29
N ALA A 17 4.35 -4.01 -8.60
CA ALA A 17 4.93 -5.31 -8.92
C ALA A 17 5.39 -6.04 -7.64
N ALA A 18 6.01 -7.21 -7.79
CA ALA A 18 6.47 -7.98 -6.64
C ALA A 18 7.62 -7.27 -5.90
N GLU A 19 8.54 -6.63 -6.62
CA GLU A 19 9.69 -5.90 -6.05
C GLU A 19 9.29 -4.67 -5.21
N ASP A 20 8.09 -4.13 -5.43
CA ASP A 20 7.57 -3.00 -4.64
C ASP A 20 7.25 -3.43 -3.19
N ALA A 21 7.11 -4.73 -2.92
CA ALA A 21 6.84 -5.26 -1.58
C ALA A 21 8.01 -5.04 -0.63
N ASP A 22 9.25 -5.24 -1.08
CA ASP A 22 10.45 -5.02 -0.27
C ASP A 22 10.62 -3.53 0.06
N THR A 23 10.38 -2.67 -0.94
CA THR A 23 10.44 -1.21 -0.76
C THR A 23 9.39 -0.74 0.23
N LEU A 24 8.16 -1.25 0.11
CA LEU A 24 7.09 -0.97 1.07
C LEU A 24 7.47 -1.45 2.47
N LEU A 25 7.94 -2.69 2.62
CA LEU A 25 8.28 -3.27 3.92
C LEU A 25 9.31 -2.42 4.67
N VAL A 26 10.39 -2.02 4.00
CA VAL A 26 11.39 -1.12 4.58
C VAL A 26 10.74 0.19 5.03
N ALA A 27 9.94 0.82 4.17
CA ALA A 27 9.30 2.09 4.47
C ALA A 27 8.35 2.03 5.69
N VAL A 28 7.58 0.94 5.84
CA VAL A 28 6.69 0.78 7.00
C VAL A 28 7.49 0.48 8.28
N GLN A 29 8.61 -0.23 8.18
CA GLN A 29 9.49 -0.51 9.33
C GLN A 29 10.22 0.75 9.83
N GLU A 30 10.65 1.62 8.91
CA GLU A 30 11.30 2.90 9.26
C GLU A 30 10.34 3.87 9.96
N ALA A 31 9.03 3.76 9.67
CA ALA A 31 8.00 4.60 10.29
C ALA A 31 6.66 3.86 10.46
N PRO A 32 6.51 3.05 11.54
CA PRO A 32 5.34 2.18 11.74
C PRO A 32 3.98 2.89 11.81
N GLY A 33 3.95 4.19 12.06
CA GLY A 33 2.73 5.00 12.08
C GLY A 33 2.45 5.78 10.79
N ARG A 34 3.32 5.70 9.78
CA ARG A 34 3.15 6.45 8.54
C ARG A 34 1.99 5.88 7.73
N THR A 35 1.12 6.77 7.26
CA THR A 35 -0.06 6.35 6.50
C THR A 35 0.35 5.87 5.12
N VAL A 36 -0.26 4.77 4.67
CA VAL A 36 -0.17 4.30 3.28
C VAL A 36 -1.37 4.82 2.49
N ASP A 37 -1.10 5.51 1.38
CA ASP A 37 -2.10 6.03 0.46
C ASP A 37 -2.28 5.08 -0.74
N LEU A 38 -3.50 4.57 -0.90
CA LEU A 38 -3.88 3.66 -1.98
C LEU A 38 -4.68 4.34 -3.10
N GLY A 39 -4.93 5.65 -3.02
CA GLY A 39 -5.83 6.36 -3.94
C GLY A 39 -5.41 6.33 -5.40
N ALA A 40 -4.11 6.15 -5.68
CA ALA A 40 -3.58 6.02 -7.02
C ALA A 40 -3.22 4.57 -7.41
N ALA A 41 -3.50 3.58 -6.55
CA ALA A 41 -3.12 2.18 -6.76
C ALA A 41 -4.12 1.49 -7.71
N GLN A 42 -3.68 1.18 -8.93
CA GLN A 42 -4.50 0.48 -9.94
C GLN A 42 -4.45 -1.05 -9.76
N ARG A 43 -3.31 -1.59 -9.34
CA ARG A 43 -3.11 -3.02 -9.09
C ARG A 43 -2.03 -3.20 -8.04
N LEU A 44 -2.23 -4.16 -7.14
CA LEU A 44 -1.19 -4.62 -6.22
C LEU A 44 -0.85 -6.08 -6.56
N HIS A 45 0.45 -6.38 -6.63
CA HIS A 45 0.90 -7.77 -6.53
C HIS A 45 0.56 -8.32 -5.13
N LEU A 46 0.33 -9.63 -5.02
CA LEU A 46 -0.07 -10.26 -3.76
C LEU A 46 0.94 -10.01 -2.64
N ALA A 47 2.24 -10.02 -2.95
CA ALA A 47 3.31 -9.72 -1.99
C ALA A 47 3.17 -8.32 -1.35
N VAL A 48 2.78 -7.31 -2.13
CA VAL A 48 2.54 -5.94 -1.62
C VAL A 48 1.33 -5.94 -0.68
N ALA A 49 0.26 -6.64 -1.05
CA ALA A 49 -0.91 -6.80 -0.18
C ALA A 49 -0.57 -7.54 1.13
N GLN A 50 0.29 -8.56 1.08
CA GLN A 50 0.73 -9.29 2.26
C GLN A 50 1.49 -8.40 3.25
N VAL A 51 2.34 -7.50 2.77
CA VAL A 51 3.01 -6.50 3.63
C VAL A 51 2.00 -5.60 4.32
N LEU A 52 0.99 -5.09 3.61
CA LEU A 52 -0.07 -4.26 4.21
C LEU A 52 -0.86 -5.03 5.28
N LEU A 53 -1.25 -6.26 5.00
CA LEU A 53 -2.01 -7.11 5.92
C LEU A 53 -1.21 -7.49 7.18
N ALA A 54 0.10 -7.70 7.03
CA ALA A 54 0.99 -8.06 8.12
C ALA A 54 1.36 -6.85 8.99
N ALA A 55 1.72 -5.72 8.37
CA ALA A 55 2.17 -4.52 9.08
C ALA A 55 1.01 -3.68 9.62
N ARG A 56 -0.19 -3.79 9.02
CA ARG A 56 -1.40 -3.01 9.36
C ARG A 56 -1.13 -1.51 9.57
N PRO A 57 -0.49 -0.82 8.61
CA PRO A 57 -0.31 0.61 8.72
C PRO A 57 -1.66 1.32 8.63
N PRO A 58 -1.79 2.57 9.12
CA PRO A 58 -2.94 3.40 8.80
C PRO A 58 -3.10 3.52 7.28
N ILE A 59 -4.31 3.31 6.77
CA ILE A 59 -4.61 3.36 5.33
C ILE A 59 -5.48 4.58 5.03
N ARG A 60 -5.19 5.27 3.92
CA ARG A 60 -6.08 6.26 3.32
C ARG A 60 -6.21 6.07 1.81
N GLY A 61 -7.20 6.74 1.23
CA GLY A 61 -7.47 6.69 -0.21
C GLY A 61 -8.21 5.43 -0.62
N VAL A 62 -9.11 5.58 -1.60
CA VAL A 62 -9.84 4.45 -2.19
C VAL A 62 -9.20 4.15 -3.54
N PRO A 63 -8.65 2.93 -3.76
CA PRO A 63 -8.10 2.55 -5.04
C PRO A 63 -9.18 2.61 -6.14
N PRO A 64 -8.85 3.03 -7.37
CA PRO A 64 -9.81 3.11 -8.48
C PRO A 64 -10.33 1.75 -8.96
N GLY A 65 -9.69 0.63 -8.58
CA GLY A 65 -10.09 -0.71 -9.00
C GLY A 65 -11.07 -1.37 -8.02
N ASP A 66 -12.22 -1.83 -8.53
CA ASP A 66 -13.28 -2.47 -7.75
C ASP A 66 -12.79 -3.62 -6.85
N PHE A 67 -11.86 -4.45 -7.33
CA PHE A 67 -11.34 -5.57 -6.55
C PHE A 67 -10.58 -5.10 -5.30
N LEU A 68 -9.68 -4.11 -5.47
CA LEU A 68 -8.89 -3.59 -4.35
C LEU A 68 -9.78 -2.84 -3.35
N ALA A 69 -10.69 -2.00 -3.85
CA ALA A 69 -11.63 -1.28 -3.01
C ALA A 69 -12.58 -2.21 -2.23
N ARG A 70 -13.06 -3.30 -2.86
CA ARG A 70 -14.02 -4.22 -2.26
C ARG A 70 -13.41 -5.24 -1.31
N TYR A 71 -12.25 -5.80 -1.62
CA TYR A 71 -11.70 -6.91 -0.85
C TYR A 71 -10.55 -6.50 0.05
N LEU A 72 -9.63 -5.65 -0.42
CA LEU A 72 -8.44 -5.31 0.35
C LEU A 72 -8.74 -4.31 1.47
N LEU A 73 -9.50 -3.24 1.19
CA LEU A 73 -9.83 -2.24 2.21
C LEU A 73 -10.59 -2.86 3.39
N ASN A 74 -11.53 -3.77 3.13
CA ASN A 74 -12.27 -4.47 4.18
C ASN A 74 -11.39 -5.35 5.09
N LEU A 75 -10.21 -5.79 4.62
CA LEU A 75 -9.27 -6.58 5.42
C LEU A 75 -8.28 -5.72 6.21
N LEU A 76 -8.19 -4.42 5.89
CA LEU A 76 -7.28 -3.45 6.52
C LEU A 76 -7.99 -2.48 7.48
N GLN A 77 -9.32 -2.61 7.62
CA GLN A 77 -10.16 -1.90 8.59
C GLN A 77 -10.46 -2.80 9.79
#